data_AF-A0AA90ZL18-F1
#
_entry.id   AF-A0AA90ZL18-F1
#
_cell.length_a   1.000
_cell.length_b   1.000
_cell.length_c   1.000
_cell.angle_alpha   90.00
_cell.angle_beta   90.00
_cell.angle_gamma   90.00
#
_symmetry.space_group_name_H-M   'P 1'
#
loop_
_entity.id
_entity.type
_entity.pdbx_description
1 polymer ?
#
loop_
_entity_poly.entity_id
_entity_poly.type
_entity_poly.pdbx_seq_one_letter_code
_entity_poly.pdbx_strand_id
1 'polypeptide(L)'
;MRKETKGKYALPTVAVYLLGHCVGKFTEPVIYAKHKVYDYEGNEILQETPDPFVESLQHDSIIVQIPLLRGRVNNRLEKILSVFDQSQIYPDDQRMLELDENKYADDAEMEHILHRLQSAAANPDIRNRMNAEDEFFQALEDRDTAIIQKDATIMTQKKELEKQKTELDEKDAALQEKDAALEEQKASLRAAVLTLSKTGMTAEMIAKTLNIGEEKIQEILS
;
A
#
# COMPACT_ATOMS: atom_id res chain seq x y z
N MET A 1 13.43 -9.18 63.22
CA MET A 1 13.41 -7.93 62.45
C MET A 1 13.86 -8.24 61.02
N ARG A 2 12.94 -8.24 60.05
CA ARG A 2 13.29 -8.39 58.62
C ARG A 2 13.66 -7.01 58.08
N LYS A 3 14.81 -6.92 57.40
CA LYS A 3 15.26 -5.69 56.72
C LYS A 3 14.23 -5.33 55.65
N GLU A 4 13.64 -4.13 55.76
CA GLU A 4 12.87 -3.53 54.67
C GLU A 4 13.81 -3.20 53.52
N THR A 5 13.76 -3.99 52.46
CA THR A 5 14.31 -3.61 51.16
C THR A 5 13.30 -2.66 50.51
N LYS A 6 13.65 -1.37 50.38
CA LYS A 6 12.93 -0.44 49.50
C LYS A 6 12.96 -1.02 48.08
N GLY A 7 11.92 -1.77 47.71
CA GLY A 7 11.80 -2.42 46.42
C GLY A 7 11.84 -1.38 45.31
N LYS A 8 12.80 -1.52 44.39
CA LYS A 8 12.80 -0.78 43.13
C LYS A 8 11.72 -1.40 42.25
N TYR A 9 10.48 -0.94 42.39
CA TYR A 9 9.39 -1.33 41.49
C TYR A 9 9.60 -0.66 40.13
N ALA A 10 9.31 -1.39 39.05
CA ALA A 10 9.25 -0.79 37.72
C ALA A 10 8.09 0.21 37.68
N LEU A 11 8.34 1.42 37.16
CA LEU A 11 7.29 2.41 36.96
C LEU A 11 6.46 2.00 35.73
N PRO A 12 5.12 2.04 35.81
CA PRO A 12 4.28 1.81 34.66
C PRO A 12 4.57 2.88 33.60
N THR A 13 4.80 2.44 32.37
CA THR A 13 5.05 3.33 31.22
C THR A 13 3.82 3.27 30.31
N VAL A 14 3.33 4.44 29.90
CA VAL A 14 2.23 4.58 28.93
C VAL A 14 2.79 5.27 27.71
N ALA A 15 2.66 4.65 26.54
CA ALA A 15 3.05 5.28 25.28
C ALA A 15 1.91 6.13 24.72
N VAL A 16 2.25 7.33 24.26
CA VAL A 16 1.30 8.22 23.57
C VAL A 16 1.87 8.55 22.21
N TYR A 17 1.15 8.18 21.15
CA TYR A 17 1.49 8.46 19.77
C TYR A 17 0.66 9.64 19.27
N LEU A 18 1.33 10.73 18.91
CA LEU A 18 0.72 11.87 18.22
C LEU A 18 0.99 11.73 16.72
N LEU A 19 -0.02 11.34 15.95
CA LEU A 19 0.12 11.02 14.53
C LEU A 19 -0.49 12.10 13.65
N GLY A 20 0.29 12.61 12.70
CA GLY A 20 -0.16 13.54 11.66
C GLY A 20 -1.01 12.90 10.55
N HIS A 21 -1.32 11.61 10.64
CA HIS A 21 -2.12 10.86 9.68
C HIS A 21 -3.12 9.95 10.40
N CYS A 22 -4.14 9.50 9.67
CA CYS A 22 -5.08 8.52 10.19
C CYS A 22 -4.51 7.10 10.08
N VAL A 23 -4.75 6.29 11.10
CA VAL A 23 -4.37 4.88 11.17
C VAL A 23 -5.57 4.03 10.76
N GLY A 24 -5.37 3.05 9.90
CA GLY A 24 -6.41 2.17 9.41
C GLY A 24 -7.66 2.91 8.92
N LYS A 25 -8.83 2.41 9.32
CA LYS A 25 -10.14 3.01 9.05
C LYS A 25 -10.80 3.55 10.32
N PHE A 26 -10.03 3.93 11.33
CA PHE A 26 -10.56 4.48 12.57
C PHE A 26 -11.16 5.87 12.34
N THR A 27 -12.34 6.13 12.91
CA THR A 27 -13.05 7.42 12.80
C THR A 27 -12.89 8.29 14.05
N GLU A 28 -12.38 7.70 15.12
CA GLU A 28 -12.21 8.30 16.43
C GLU A 28 -10.90 9.07 16.49
N PRO A 29 -10.90 10.31 17.00
CA PRO A 29 -9.67 11.10 17.09
C PRO A 29 -8.64 10.52 18.06
N VAL A 30 -9.10 9.81 19.09
CA VAL A 30 -8.24 9.14 20.06
C VAL A 30 -8.72 7.70 20.23
N ILE A 31 -7.78 6.76 20.14
CA ILE A 31 -8.02 5.34 20.38
C ILE A 31 -7.02 4.80 21.40
N TYR A 32 -7.46 3.84 22.20
CA TYR A 32 -6.67 3.16 23.21
C TYR A 32 -6.37 1.74 22.75
N ALA A 33 -5.11 1.42 22.49
CA ALA A 33 -4.68 0.09 22.06
C ALA A 33 -4.08 -0.66 23.26
N LYS A 34 -4.80 -1.66 23.77
CA LYS A 34 -4.42 -2.48 24.94
C LYS A 34 -4.64 -3.96 24.71
N HIS A 35 -4.20 -4.50 23.56
CA HIS A 35 -4.57 -5.80 22.92
C HIS A 35 -5.80 -5.74 22.01
N LYS A 36 -6.77 -4.90 22.36
CA LYS A 36 -7.89 -4.51 21.50
C LYS A 36 -7.94 -2.99 21.44
N VAL A 37 -8.70 -2.47 20.49
CA VAL A 37 -8.84 -1.03 20.29
C VAL A 37 -10.13 -0.55 20.93
N TYR A 38 -10.04 0.51 21.72
CA TYR A 38 -11.16 1.11 22.41
C TYR A 38 -11.28 2.61 22.10
N ASP A 39 -12.51 3.12 22.09
CA ASP A 39 -12.78 4.55 22.01
C ASP A 39 -12.53 5.26 23.36
N TYR A 40 -12.81 6.56 23.41
CA TYR A 40 -12.71 7.36 24.62
C TYR A 40 -13.69 6.95 25.73
N GLU A 41 -14.83 6.38 25.39
CA GLU A 41 -15.86 5.93 26.33
C GLU A 41 -15.58 4.51 26.86
N GLY A 42 -14.60 3.81 26.28
CA GLY A 42 -14.23 2.44 26.62
C GLY A 42 -14.96 1.37 25.82
N ASN A 43 -15.69 1.74 24.78
CA ASN A 43 -16.32 0.80 23.86
C ASN A 43 -15.27 0.20 22.92
N GLU A 44 -15.36 -1.10 22.66
CA GLU A 44 -14.46 -1.78 21.74
C GLU A 44 -14.78 -1.38 20.29
N ILE A 45 -13.78 -0.88 19.57
CA ILE A 45 -13.89 -0.53 18.15
C ILE A 45 -13.49 -1.75 17.33
N LEU A 46 -14.47 -2.37 16.68
CA LEU A 46 -14.25 -3.50 15.78
C LEU A 46 -13.91 -2.99 14.37
N GLN A 47 -12.73 -3.35 13.87
CA GLN A 47 -12.40 -3.18 12.45
C GLN A 47 -12.58 -4.50 11.69
N GLU A 48 -13.08 -4.42 10.45
CA GLU A 48 -13.18 -5.58 9.55
C GLU A 48 -11.81 -6.19 9.23
N THR A 49 -10.79 -5.33 9.14
CA THR A 49 -9.39 -5.70 8.90
C THR A 49 -8.54 -5.04 9.97
N PRO A 50 -7.78 -5.81 10.79
CA PRO A 50 -6.87 -5.23 11.75
C PRO A 50 -5.81 -4.37 11.08
N ASP A 51 -5.47 -3.24 11.70
CA ASP A 51 -4.42 -2.36 11.20
C ASP A 51 -3.02 -2.87 11.61
N PRO A 52 -2.09 -3.08 10.65
CA PRO A 52 -0.77 -3.63 10.94
C PRO A 52 0.07 -2.79 11.91
N PHE A 53 -0.09 -1.46 11.92
CA PHE A 53 0.65 -0.60 12.83
C PHE A 53 0.18 -0.84 14.27
N VAL A 54 -1.14 -0.87 14.49
CA VAL A 54 -1.71 -1.10 15.84
C VAL A 54 -1.39 -2.50 16.33
N GLU A 55 -1.47 -3.52 15.48
CA GLU A 55 -1.15 -4.91 15.84
C GLU A 55 0.34 -5.12 16.16
N SER A 56 1.22 -4.32 15.55
CA SER A 56 2.66 -4.42 15.78
C SER A 56 3.10 -3.83 17.13
N LEU A 57 2.23 -3.08 17.82
CA LEU A 57 2.55 -2.48 19.10
C LEU A 57 2.60 -3.53 20.21
N GLN A 58 3.77 -3.64 20.85
CA GLN A 58 4.02 -4.60 21.94
C GLN A 58 3.60 -4.10 23.32
N HIS A 59 3.00 -2.91 23.40
CA HIS A 59 2.69 -2.25 24.66
C HIS A 59 1.37 -1.48 24.55
N ASP A 60 0.75 -1.26 25.71
CA ASP A 60 -0.43 -0.44 25.82
C ASP A 60 -0.12 1.00 25.40
N SER A 61 -0.92 1.52 24.48
CA SER A 61 -0.69 2.83 23.90
C SER A 61 -1.97 3.63 23.70
N ILE A 62 -1.80 4.94 23.68
CA ILE A 62 -2.84 5.91 23.32
C ILE A 62 -2.42 6.48 21.97
N ILE A 63 -3.27 6.33 20.97
CA ILE A 63 -3.01 6.86 19.63
C ILE A 63 -3.94 8.04 19.41
N VAL A 64 -3.33 9.21 19.15
CA VAL A 64 -4.02 10.46 18.84
C VAL A 64 -3.82 10.76 17.35
N GLN A 65 -4.92 10.83 16.62
CA GLN A 65 -4.96 11.09 15.19
C GLN A 65 -5.25 12.58 14.96
N ILE A 66 -4.19 13.38 14.76
CA ILE A 66 -4.28 14.84 14.63
C ILE A 66 -5.28 15.30 13.55
N PRO A 67 -5.34 14.67 12.35
CA PRO A 67 -6.28 15.10 11.31
C PRO A 67 -7.75 15.04 11.72
N LEU A 68 -8.11 14.19 12.70
CA LEU A 68 -9.48 14.00 13.17
C LEU A 68 -9.86 14.95 14.31
N LEU A 69 -8.93 15.75 14.83
CA LEU A 69 -9.18 16.74 15.88
C LEU A 69 -9.83 18.03 15.35
N ARG A 70 -9.89 18.21 14.03
CA ARG A 70 -10.35 19.45 13.37
C ARG A 70 -11.72 19.90 13.86
N GLY A 71 -11.76 21.04 14.54
CA GLY A 71 -13.00 21.67 15.00
C GLY A 71 -13.84 20.85 16.00
N ARG A 72 -13.26 19.80 16.62
CA ARG A 72 -13.95 18.98 17.63
C ARG A 72 -13.50 19.36 19.03
N VAL A 73 -14.45 19.71 19.89
CA VAL A 73 -14.22 19.98 21.32
C VAL A 73 -15.38 19.40 22.13
N ASN A 74 -15.59 18.08 22.04
CA ASN A 74 -16.73 17.44 22.71
C ASN A 74 -16.44 17.11 24.18
N ASN A 75 -15.17 16.86 24.51
CA ASN A 75 -14.73 16.50 25.85
C ASN A 75 -13.44 17.25 26.23
N ARG A 76 -13.05 17.15 27.50
CA ARG A 76 -11.83 17.80 28.01
C ARG A 76 -10.56 17.32 27.31
N LEU A 77 -10.49 16.04 26.93
CA LEU A 77 -9.32 15.49 26.22
C LEU A 77 -9.17 16.14 24.84
N GLU A 78 -10.26 16.20 24.06
CA GLU A 78 -10.29 16.86 22.75
C GLU A 78 -9.98 18.35 22.88
N LYS A 79 -10.46 19.03 23.94
CA LYS A 79 -10.10 20.43 24.23
C LYS A 79 -8.60 20.62 24.48
N ILE A 80 -7.96 19.67 25.17
CA ILE A 80 -6.51 19.72 25.36
C ILE A 80 -5.78 19.44 24.03
N LEU A 81 -6.26 18.47 23.26
CA LEU A 81 -5.64 18.05 22.02
C LEU A 81 -5.88 19.02 20.85
N SER A 82 -6.89 19.89 20.92
CA SER A 82 -7.19 20.87 19.87
C SER A 82 -6.07 21.89 19.65
N VAL A 83 -5.12 22.02 20.59
CA VAL A 83 -3.89 22.81 20.39
C VAL A 83 -3.01 22.25 19.27
N PHE A 84 -3.20 20.99 18.88
CA PHE A 84 -2.50 20.34 17.77
C PHE A 84 -3.28 20.40 16.46
N ASP A 85 -4.40 21.14 16.38
CA ASP A 85 -5.21 21.24 15.16
C ASP A 85 -4.44 21.95 14.03
N GLN A 86 -3.91 21.12 13.12
CA GLN A 86 -3.16 21.54 11.94
C GLN A 86 -3.99 22.31 10.90
N SER A 87 -5.29 22.51 11.10
CA SER A 87 -6.05 23.46 10.27
C SER A 87 -5.67 24.92 10.54
N GLN A 88 -5.06 25.20 11.69
CA GLN A 88 -4.63 26.54 12.10
C GLN A 88 -3.15 26.80 11.80
N ILE A 89 -2.56 26.09 10.83
CA ILE A 89 -1.17 26.32 10.43
C ILE A 89 -1.01 27.76 9.92
N TYR A 90 0.04 28.42 10.39
CA TYR A 90 0.38 29.77 10.00
C TYR A 90 0.76 29.81 8.50
N PRO A 91 0.21 30.74 7.70
CA PRO A 91 0.43 30.75 6.25
C PRO A 91 1.89 30.84 5.83
N ASP A 92 2.70 31.58 6.59
CA ASP A 92 4.11 31.85 6.26
C ASP A 92 5.08 30.80 6.82
N ASP A 93 4.66 30.02 7.82
CA ASP A 93 5.50 29.02 8.48
C ASP A 93 4.68 27.80 8.87
N GLN A 94 4.84 26.70 8.10
CA GLN A 94 4.11 25.45 8.30
C GLN A 94 4.37 24.79 9.67
N ARG A 95 5.40 25.24 10.38
CA ARG A 95 5.79 24.74 11.71
C ARG A 95 5.05 25.42 12.84
N MET A 96 4.38 26.54 12.57
CA MET A 96 3.71 27.36 13.56
C MET A 96 2.20 27.17 13.45
N LEU A 97 1.54 27.01 14.59
CA LEU A 97 0.09 26.97 14.69
C LEU A 97 -0.39 28.27 15.32
N GLU A 98 -1.41 28.89 14.71
CA GLU A 98 -2.11 30.04 15.27
C GLU A 98 -3.16 29.55 16.28
N LEU A 99 -2.95 29.87 17.54
CA LEU A 99 -3.85 29.48 18.63
C LEU A 99 -4.61 30.71 19.12
N ASP A 100 -5.94 30.65 19.03
CA ASP A 100 -6.82 31.67 19.60
C ASP A 100 -6.97 31.45 21.11
N GLU A 101 -6.22 32.22 21.91
CA GLU A 101 -6.24 32.16 23.38
C GLU A 101 -7.64 32.33 23.96
N ASN A 102 -8.51 33.10 23.30
CA ASN A 102 -9.86 33.36 23.79
C ASN A 102 -10.72 32.10 23.85
N LYS A 103 -10.42 31.08 23.02
CA LYS A 103 -11.13 29.79 23.03
C LYS A 103 -10.84 28.95 24.27
N TYR A 104 -9.80 29.30 25.03
CA TYR A 104 -9.31 28.53 26.17
C TYR A 104 -9.29 29.34 27.48
N ALA A 105 -9.68 30.62 27.44
CA ALA A 105 -9.65 31.54 28.58
C ALA A 105 -10.56 31.11 29.74
N ASP A 106 -11.48 30.17 29.51
CA ASP A 106 -12.35 29.58 30.52
C ASP A 106 -11.66 28.47 31.35
N ASP A 107 -10.47 28.03 30.96
CA ASP A 107 -9.74 26.92 31.58
C ASP A 107 -8.29 27.31 31.95
N ALA A 108 -8.04 27.51 33.24
CA ALA A 108 -6.73 27.91 33.76
C ALA A 108 -5.62 26.88 33.48
N GLU A 109 -5.94 25.59 33.36
CA GLU A 109 -4.93 24.59 33.00
C GLU A 109 -4.53 24.72 31.53
N MET A 110 -5.49 25.03 30.65
CA MET A 110 -5.21 25.29 29.25
C MET A 110 -4.39 26.56 29.06
N GLU A 111 -4.67 27.62 29.83
CA GLU A 111 -3.86 28.84 29.84
C GLU A 111 -2.39 28.52 30.17
N HIS A 112 -2.14 27.67 31.18
CA HIS A 112 -0.80 27.22 31.51
C HIS A 112 -0.13 26.40 30.39
N ILE A 113 -0.88 25.54 29.70
CA ILE A 113 -0.37 24.77 28.55
C ILE A 113 0.00 25.72 27.40
N LEU A 114 -0.88 26.65 27.05
CA LEU A 114 -0.65 27.63 25.99
C LEU A 114 0.58 28.49 26.29
N HIS A 115 0.70 29.01 27.50
CA HIS A 115 1.86 29.81 27.91
C HIS A 115 3.17 29.02 27.77
N ARG A 116 3.18 27.73 28.13
CA ARG A 116 4.36 26.86 27.95
C ARG A 116 4.69 26.62 26.48
N LEU A 117 3.69 26.39 25.64
CA LEU A 117 3.87 26.20 24.20
C LEU A 117 4.40 27.48 23.53
N GLN A 118 3.84 28.64 23.86
CA GLN A 118 4.31 29.94 23.38
C GLN A 118 5.74 30.24 23.83
N SER A 119 6.07 29.95 25.09
CA SER A 119 7.43 30.10 25.62
C SER A 119 8.43 29.24 24.87
N ALA A 120 8.04 28.01 24.49
CA ALA A 120 8.87 27.13 23.68
C ALA A 120 9.03 27.63 22.24
N ALA A 121 7.95 28.11 21.63
CA ALA A 121 7.97 28.67 20.27
C ALA A 121 8.82 29.96 20.17
N ALA A 122 8.84 30.76 21.24
CA ALA A 122 9.68 31.96 21.32
C ALA A 122 11.17 31.66 21.59
N ASN A 123 11.52 30.43 21.97
CA ASN A 123 12.89 30.06 22.30
C ASN A 123 13.73 29.87 21.01
N PRO A 124 14.79 30.67 20.79
CA PRO A 124 15.60 30.61 19.58
C PRO A 124 16.34 29.27 19.43
N ASP A 125 16.76 28.62 20.51
CA ASP A 125 17.44 27.33 20.45
C ASP A 125 16.51 26.23 19.96
N ILE A 126 15.24 26.25 20.39
CA ILE A 126 14.21 25.32 19.92
C ILE A 126 13.93 25.57 18.44
N ARG A 127 13.77 26.83 18.02
CA ARG A 127 13.58 27.18 16.60
C ARG A 127 14.75 26.75 15.73
N ASN A 128 15.98 26.96 16.19
CA ASN A 128 17.19 26.56 15.46
C ASN A 128 17.27 25.04 15.30
N ARG A 129 16.94 24.28 16.35
CA ARG A 129 16.88 22.82 16.26
C ARG A 129 15.80 22.32 15.31
N MET A 130 14.60 22.93 15.35
CA MET A 130 13.53 22.61 14.39
C MET A 130 13.97 22.89 12.95
N ASN A 131 14.64 24.02 12.69
CA ASN A 131 15.16 24.34 11.36
C ASN A 131 16.19 23.31 10.87
N ALA A 132 17.09 22.87 11.75
CA ALA A 132 18.12 21.88 11.41
C ALA A 132 17.56 20.47 11.20
N GLU A 133 16.50 20.09 11.93
CA GLU A 133 15.81 18.81 11.74
C GLU A 133 15.16 18.74 10.35
N ASP A 134 14.54 19.82 9.86
CA ASP A 134 13.89 19.84 8.55
C ASP A 134 14.87 19.67 7.38
N GLU A 135 16.07 20.22 7.45
CA GLU A 135 17.12 19.97 6.45
C GLU A 135 17.45 18.48 6.32
N PHE A 136 17.32 17.73 7.42
CA PHE A 136 17.58 16.29 7.46
C PHE A 136 16.36 15.47 7.01
N PHE A 137 15.14 15.89 7.38
CA PHE A 137 13.90 15.19 7.01
C PHE A 137 13.53 15.35 5.55
N GLN A 138 13.75 16.52 4.94
CA GLN A 138 13.42 16.74 3.53
C GLN A 138 14.12 15.73 2.60
N ALA A 139 15.39 15.41 2.87
CA ALA A 139 16.14 14.41 2.12
C ALA A 139 15.59 12.98 2.30
N LEU A 140 14.98 12.68 3.46
CA LEU A 140 14.35 11.39 3.73
C LEU A 140 12.96 11.30 3.09
N GLU A 141 12.15 12.35 3.18
CA GLU A 141 10.82 12.42 2.57
C GLU A 141 10.88 12.32 1.05
N ASP A 142 11.85 13.00 0.42
CA ASP A 142 12.09 12.90 -1.02
C ASP A 142 12.42 11.45 -1.43
N ARG A 143 13.24 10.78 -0.62
CA ARG A 143 13.63 9.39 -0.85
C ARG A 143 12.43 8.46 -0.69
N ASP A 144 11.64 8.62 0.37
CA ASP A 144 10.49 7.76 0.64
C ASP A 144 9.39 7.98 -0.42
N THR A 145 9.18 9.21 -0.87
CA THR A 145 8.31 9.54 -2.02
C THR A 145 8.79 8.86 -3.29
N ALA A 146 10.10 8.90 -3.57
CA ALA A 146 10.69 8.23 -4.72
C ALA A 146 10.54 6.70 -4.65
N ILE A 147 10.60 6.10 -3.45
CA ILE A 147 10.37 4.67 -3.24
C ILE A 147 8.90 4.32 -3.54
N ILE A 148 7.94 5.08 -2.99
CA ILE A 148 6.50 4.85 -3.25
C ILE A 148 6.19 4.93 -4.75
N GLN A 149 6.74 5.94 -5.45
CA GLN A 149 6.55 6.07 -6.91
C GLN A 149 7.15 4.89 -7.68
N LYS A 150 8.33 4.39 -7.25
CA LYS A 150 8.96 3.20 -7.82
C LYS A 150 8.14 1.93 -7.58
N ASP A 151 7.60 1.75 -6.39
CA ASP A 151 6.75 0.59 -6.07
C ASP A 151 5.45 0.61 -6.89
N ALA A 152 4.83 1.79 -7.05
CA ALA A 152 3.67 1.95 -7.91
C ALA A 152 3.98 1.60 -9.38
N THR A 153 5.12 2.05 -9.91
CA THR A 153 5.54 1.71 -11.28
C THR A 153 5.92 0.24 -11.44
N ILE A 154 6.53 -0.39 -10.43
CA ILE A 154 6.81 -1.83 -10.43
C ILE A 154 5.49 -2.62 -10.45
N MET A 155 4.49 -2.21 -9.66
CA MET A 155 3.18 -2.87 -9.67
C MET A 155 2.48 -2.77 -11.03
N THR A 156 2.53 -1.61 -11.70
CA THR A 156 1.92 -1.47 -13.02
C THR A 156 2.66 -2.29 -14.08
N GLN A 157 4.00 -2.29 -14.06
CA GLN A 157 4.80 -3.12 -14.95
C GLN A 157 4.57 -4.62 -14.74
N LYS A 158 4.43 -5.08 -13.49
CA LYS A 158 4.09 -6.48 -13.18
C LYS A 158 2.74 -6.89 -13.79
N LYS A 159 1.71 -6.04 -13.65
CA LYS A 159 0.39 -6.31 -14.26
C LYS A 159 0.46 -6.36 -15.79
N GLU A 160 1.25 -5.48 -16.40
CA GLU A 160 1.42 -5.49 -17.86
C GLU A 160 2.17 -6.74 -18.34
N LEU A 161 3.21 -7.16 -17.61
CA LEU A 161 3.93 -8.41 -17.89
C LEU A 161 3.03 -9.64 -17.73
N GLU A 162 2.15 -9.69 -16.72
CA GLU A 162 1.18 -10.77 -16.57
C GLU A 162 0.24 -10.86 -17.78
N LYS A 163 -0.26 -9.72 -18.27
CA LYS A 163 -1.10 -9.69 -19.49
C LYS A 163 -0.35 -10.17 -20.72
N GLN A 164 0.88 -9.69 -20.93
CA GLN A 164 1.69 -10.13 -22.08
C GLN A 164 2.00 -11.63 -22.01
N LYS A 165 2.20 -12.17 -20.80
CA LYS A 165 2.39 -13.61 -20.61
C LYS A 165 1.15 -14.40 -20.98
N THR A 166 -0.04 -13.97 -20.55
CA THR A 166 -1.29 -14.63 -20.94
C THR A 166 -1.54 -14.57 -22.45
N GLU A 167 -1.23 -13.45 -23.11
CA GLU A 167 -1.36 -13.33 -24.57
C GLU A 167 -0.36 -14.22 -25.33
N LEU A 168 0.84 -14.42 -24.79
CA LEU A 168 1.83 -15.35 -25.34
C LEU A 168 1.36 -16.80 -25.20
N ASP A 169 0.88 -17.18 -24.02
CA ASP A 169 0.36 -18.54 -23.77
C ASP A 169 -0.82 -18.87 -24.71
N GLU A 170 -1.71 -17.90 -24.98
CA GLU A 170 -2.79 -18.05 -25.97
C GLU A 170 -2.27 -18.22 -27.41
N LYS A 171 -1.27 -17.45 -27.81
CA LYS A 171 -0.65 -17.57 -29.15
C LYS A 171 0.08 -18.90 -29.33
N ASP A 172 0.79 -19.37 -28.31
CA ASP A 172 1.47 -20.66 -28.33
C ASP A 172 0.48 -21.82 -28.45
N ALA A 173 -0.65 -21.75 -27.72
CA ALA A 173 -1.73 -22.73 -27.87
C ALA A 173 -2.32 -22.73 -29.29
N ALA A 174 -2.57 -21.55 -29.86
CA ALA A 174 -3.09 -21.43 -31.23
C ALA A 174 -2.09 -21.94 -32.29
N LEU A 175 -0.79 -21.73 -32.08
CA LEU A 175 0.26 -22.29 -32.95
C LEU A 175 0.30 -23.82 -32.88
N GLN A 176 0.24 -24.39 -31.68
CA GLN A 176 0.19 -25.85 -31.50
C GLN A 176 -1.03 -26.47 -32.19
N GLU A 177 -2.20 -25.82 -32.10
CA GLU A 177 -3.40 -26.29 -32.80
C GLU A 177 -3.23 -26.25 -34.32
N LYS A 178 -2.62 -25.18 -34.86
CA LYS A 178 -2.33 -25.09 -36.29
C LYS A 178 -1.31 -26.12 -36.76
N ASP A 179 -0.26 -26.36 -36.01
CA ASP A 179 0.75 -27.37 -36.34
C ASP A 179 0.14 -28.78 -36.35
N ALA A 180 -0.72 -29.09 -35.37
CA ALA A 180 -1.45 -30.36 -35.34
C ALA A 180 -2.38 -30.53 -36.56
N ALA A 181 -3.15 -29.50 -36.90
CA ALA A 181 -4.02 -29.52 -38.08
C ALA A 181 -3.23 -29.68 -39.40
N LEU A 182 -2.05 -29.07 -39.48
CA LEU A 182 -1.19 -29.15 -40.66
C LEU A 182 -0.57 -30.55 -40.80
N GLU A 183 -0.15 -31.18 -39.71
CA GLU A 183 0.31 -32.57 -39.71
C GLU A 183 -0.83 -33.55 -40.07
N GLU A 184 -2.04 -33.33 -39.59
CA GLU A 184 -3.21 -34.13 -39.98
C GLU A 184 -3.51 -34.00 -41.49
N GLN A 185 -3.45 -32.78 -42.04
CA GLN A 185 -3.62 -32.57 -43.48
C GLN A 185 -2.51 -33.25 -44.30
N LYS A 186 -1.25 -33.17 -43.87
CA LYS A 186 -0.14 -33.88 -44.53
C LYS A 186 -0.34 -35.40 -44.48
N ALA A 187 -0.76 -35.95 -43.35
CA ALA A 187 -1.00 -37.39 -43.20
C ALA A 187 -2.15 -37.87 -44.09
N SER A 188 -3.26 -37.13 -44.11
CA SER A 188 -4.41 -37.40 -44.99
C SER A 188 -4.01 -37.34 -46.46
N LEU A 189 -3.21 -36.33 -46.85
CA LEU A 189 -2.71 -36.21 -48.20
C LEU A 189 -1.82 -37.38 -48.61
N ARG A 190 -0.87 -37.79 -47.75
CA ARG A 190 -0.03 -38.96 -48.00
C ARG A 190 -0.86 -40.23 -48.15
N ALA A 191 -1.86 -40.43 -47.29
CA ALA A 191 -2.75 -41.58 -47.38
C ALA A 191 -3.54 -41.61 -48.70
N ALA A 192 -4.08 -40.48 -49.14
CA ALA A 192 -4.80 -40.35 -50.42
C ALA A 192 -3.91 -40.62 -51.64
N VAL A 193 -2.67 -40.10 -51.64
CA VAL A 193 -1.70 -40.37 -52.71
C VAL A 193 -1.35 -41.87 -52.78
N LEU A 194 -1.12 -42.51 -51.62
CA LEU A 194 -0.81 -43.94 -51.54
C LEU A 194 -1.97 -44.83 -51.99
N THR A 195 -3.21 -44.49 -51.64
CA THR A 195 -4.39 -45.27 -52.07
C THR A 195 -4.60 -45.16 -53.58
N LEU A 196 -4.51 -43.95 -54.15
CA LEU A 196 -4.65 -43.73 -55.60
C LEU A 196 -3.54 -44.42 -56.40
N SER A 197 -2.30 -44.39 -55.90
CA SER A 197 -1.18 -45.13 -56.50
C SER A 197 -1.43 -46.65 -56.47
N LYS A 198 -1.90 -47.20 -55.34
CA LYS A 198 -2.26 -48.63 -55.22
C LYS A 198 -3.41 -49.04 -56.13
N THR A 199 -4.33 -48.13 -56.48
CA THR A 199 -5.39 -48.38 -57.47
C THR A 199 -4.91 -48.36 -58.92
N GLY A 200 -3.62 -48.13 -59.17
CA GLY A 200 -3.00 -48.20 -60.49
C GLY A 200 -3.02 -46.89 -61.28
N MET A 201 -3.33 -45.75 -60.64
CA MET A 201 -3.20 -44.44 -61.28
C MET A 201 -1.72 -44.04 -61.41
N THR A 202 -1.35 -43.44 -62.55
CA THR A 202 -0.02 -42.88 -62.77
C THR A 202 0.16 -41.57 -61.99
N ALA A 203 1.40 -41.19 -61.68
CA ALA A 203 1.71 -39.97 -60.92
C ALA A 203 1.09 -38.70 -61.54
N GLU A 204 1.05 -38.60 -62.88
CA GLU A 204 0.43 -37.48 -63.61
C GLU A 204 -1.10 -37.40 -63.41
N MET A 205 -1.76 -38.56 -63.34
CA MET A 205 -3.21 -38.62 -63.09
C MET A 205 -3.53 -38.23 -61.64
N ILE A 206 -2.71 -38.65 -60.67
CA ILE A 206 -2.88 -38.28 -59.26
C ILE A 206 -2.66 -36.77 -59.08
N ALA A 207 -1.68 -36.20 -59.76
CA ALA A 207 -1.38 -34.75 -59.76
C ALA A 207 -2.55 -33.91 -60.24
N LYS A 208 -3.16 -34.31 -61.36
CA LYS A 208 -4.38 -33.66 -61.88
C LYS A 208 -5.58 -33.87 -60.97
N THR A 209 -5.73 -35.03 -60.34
CA THR A 209 -6.90 -35.36 -59.51
C THR A 209 -6.87 -34.63 -58.17
N LEU A 210 -5.70 -34.55 -57.52
CA LEU A 210 -5.53 -33.86 -56.24
C LEU A 210 -5.15 -32.38 -56.40
N ASN A 211 -4.92 -31.93 -57.64
CA ASN A 211 -4.46 -30.58 -58.00
C ASN A 211 -3.15 -30.18 -57.29
N ILE A 212 -2.15 -31.05 -57.36
CA ILE A 212 -0.84 -30.90 -56.69
C ILE A 212 0.25 -31.18 -57.72
N GLY A 213 1.38 -30.47 -57.63
CA GLY A 213 2.51 -30.68 -58.54
C GLY A 213 3.03 -32.11 -58.52
N GLU A 214 3.36 -32.64 -59.70
CA GLU A 214 3.88 -34.01 -59.87
C GLU A 214 5.14 -34.29 -59.03
N GLU A 215 6.02 -33.29 -58.87
CA GLU A 215 7.23 -33.38 -58.04
C GLU A 215 6.90 -33.74 -56.58
N LYS A 216 5.85 -33.12 -55.99
CA LYS A 216 5.41 -33.42 -54.61
C LYS A 216 4.81 -34.81 -54.48
N ILE A 217 4.15 -35.31 -55.53
CA ILE A 217 3.60 -36.66 -55.52
C ILE A 217 4.71 -37.70 -55.63
N GLN A 218 5.71 -37.44 -56.47
CA GLN A 218 6.90 -38.30 -56.55
C GLN A 218 7.66 -38.33 -55.23
N GLU A 219 7.83 -37.19 -54.55
CA GLU A 219 8.46 -37.11 -53.23
C GLU A 219 7.67 -37.88 -52.14
N ILE A 220 6.34 -37.87 -52.19
CA ILE A 220 5.48 -38.65 -51.27
C ILE A 220 5.53 -40.17 -51.56
N LEU A 221 5.76 -40.55 -52.81
CA LEU A 221 5.83 -41.96 -53.27
C LEU A 221 7.27 -42.53 -53.25
N SER A 222 8.27 -41.69 -52.96
CA SER A 222 9.69 -42.06 -52.79
C SER A 222 9.91 -42.82 -51.49
#